data_AF-A0A3D3W7V7-F1
#
_entry.id   AF-A0A3D3W7V7-F1
#
_cell.length_a   1.000
_cell.length_b   1.000
_cell.length_c   1.000
_cell.angle_alpha   90.00
_cell.angle_beta   90.00
_cell.angle_gamma   90.00
#
_symmetry.space_group_name_H-M   'P 1'
#
loop_
_entity.id
_entity.type
_entity.pdbx_description
1 polymer ?
#
loop_
_entity_poly.entity_id
_entity_poly.type
_entity_poly.pdbx_seq_one_letter_code
_entity_poly.pdbx_strand_id
1 'polypeptide(L)' 'MSDTNLLKSSVPGFIDRRSRSNDNAPEGVERRQFRDGDRSLRPEVAELADAIDDYKISHRRRFITFEELYEVMMSLGYHR' A
#
# COMPACT_ATOMS: atom_id res chain seq x y z
N MET A 1 -27.09 -56.28 12.40
CA MET A 1 -27.38 -54.88 12.00
C MET A 1 -27.52 -54.06 13.25
N SER A 2 -26.55 -53.21 13.59
CA SER A 2 -26.72 -51.96 14.36
C SER A 2 -25.34 -51.33 14.59
N ASP A 3 -24.89 -50.48 13.67
CA ASP A 3 -23.84 -49.49 13.93
C ASP A 3 -24.45 -48.12 13.72
N THR A 4 -24.82 -47.43 14.80
CA THR A 4 -25.23 -46.02 14.74
C THR A 4 -24.12 -45.17 15.32
N ASN A 5 -23.12 -44.88 14.49
CA ASN A 5 -22.08 -43.92 14.82
C ASN A 5 -22.66 -42.49 14.71
N LEU A 6 -22.94 -41.87 15.86
CA LEU A 6 -23.46 -40.52 16.00
C LEU A 6 -22.37 -39.49 15.63
N LEU A 7 -22.47 -38.91 14.44
CA LEU A 7 -21.70 -37.72 14.05
C LEU A 7 -22.26 -36.50 14.79
N LYS A 8 -21.61 -36.10 15.88
CA LYS A 8 -21.90 -34.84 16.57
C LYS A 8 -21.17 -33.70 15.85
N SER A 9 -21.89 -32.96 15.01
CA SER A 9 -21.37 -31.72 14.42
C SER A 9 -21.24 -30.65 15.51
N SER A 10 -20.00 -30.25 15.81
CA SER A 10 -19.74 -29.09 16.66
C SER A 10 -20.13 -27.83 15.88
N VAL A 11 -21.19 -27.15 16.29
CA VAL A 11 -21.58 -25.85 15.72
C VAL A 11 -20.46 -24.85 16.06
N PRO A 12 -19.77 -24.22 15.10
CA PRO A 12 -18.77 -23.22 15.41
C PRO A 12 -19.47 -22.00 16.00
N GLY A 13 -19.10 -21.61 17.22
CA GLY A 13 -19.63 -20.40 17.87
C GLY A 13 -19.37 -19.14 17.05
N PHE A 14 -20.20 -18.11 17.24
CA PHE A 14 -20.05 -16.82 16.58
C PHE A 14 -18.73 -16.15 17.02
N ILE A 15 -17.82 -15.92 16.07
CA ILE A 15 -16.56 -15.21 16.30
C ILE A 15 -16.74 -13.74 15.91
N ASP A 16 -16.80 -12.85 16.90
CA ASP A 16 -16.83 -11.41 16.66
C ASP A 16 -15.43 -10.89 16.27
N ARG A 17 -15.20 -10.77 14.97
CA ARG A 17 -13.96 -10.22 14.40
C ARG A 17 -13.83 -8.70 14.56
N ARG A 18 -14.82 -8.02 15.16
CA ARG A 18 -14.78 -6.58 15.41
C ARG A 18 -14.25 -6.24 16.79
N SER A 19 -13.81 -7.23 17.59
CA SER A 19 -13.06 -6.97 18.81
C SER A 19 -11.89 -6.07 18.47
N ARG A 20 -11.95 -4.83 18.94
CA ARG A 20 -11.09 -3.71 18.57
C ARG A 20 -9.72 -3.89 19.21
N SER A 21 -8.98 -4.90 18.81
CA SER A 21 -7.57 -5.06 19.15
C SER A 21 -6.75 -4.18 18.21
N ASN A 22 -6.81 -2.86 18.39
CA ASN A 22 -5.81 -1.93 17.86
C ASN A 22 -6.02 -0.50 18.38
N ASP A 23 -5.78 -0.30 19.68
CA ASP A 23 -5.34 1.00 20.21
C ASP A 23 -3.81 1.18 20.04
N ASN A 24 -3.11 0.23 19.40
CA ASN A 24 -1.68 0.25 19.13
C ASN A 24 -1.37 0.14 17.62
N ALA A 25 -2.16 0.80 16.77
CA ALA A 25 -1.71 1.00 15.39
C ALA A 25 -0.53 1.99 15.44
N PRO A 26 0.68 1.64 14.97
CA PRO A 26 1.78 2.58 15.02
C PRO A 26 1.48 3.74 14.07
N GLU A 27 1.41 4.96 14.62
CA GLU A 27 1.40 6.18 13.80
C GLU A 27 2.68 6.21 12.96
N GLY A 28 2.55 6.04 11.65
CA GLY A 28 3.67 6.13 10.71
C GLY A 28 4.03 4.88 9.92
N VAL A 29 3.30 3.77 10.05
CA VAL A 29 3.50 2.62 9.14
C VAL A 29 2.96 2.99 7.76
N GLU A 30 3.85 3.25 6.80
CA GLU A 30 3.50 3.34 5.39
C GLU A 30 2.82 2.04 4.96
N ARG A 31 1.50 2.11 4.76
CA ARG A 31 0.71 1.04 4.16
C ARG A 31 0.87 1.03 2.64
N ARG A 32 2.09 0.92 2.12
CA ARG A 32 2.29 0.59 0.70
C ARG A 32 2.32 -0.93 0.57
N GLN A 33 1.15 -1.55 0.70
CA GLN A 33 0.97 -2.98 0.43
C GLN A 33 1.18 -3.35 -1.04
N PHE A 34 1.26 -2.35 -1.93
CA PHE A 34 1.58 -2.53 -3.33
C PHE A 34 2.60 -1.44 -3.70
N ARG A 35 3.89 -1.78 -3.61
CA ARG A 35 4.89 -1.08 -4.41
C ARG A 35 4.66 -1.63 -5.82
N ASP A 36 4.13 -0.81 -6.72
CA ASP A 36 3.84 -1.26 -8.09
C ASP A 36 5.10 -1.91 -8.68
N GLY A 37 4.97 -3.19 -9.02
CA GLY A 37 6.09 -4.07 -9.34
C GLY A 37 6.71 -3.86 -10.72
N ASP A 38 6.24 -2.86 -11.47
CA ASP A 38 6.70 -2.59 -12.82
C ASP A 38 7.44 -1.25 -12.86
N ARG A 39 8.69 -1.25 -12.35
CA ARG A 39 9.62 -0.15 -12.62
C ARG A 39 9.93 -0.18 -14.11
N SER A 40 9.72 0.94 -14.79
CA SER A 40 9.97 1.07 -16.23
C SER A 40 11.37 0.53 -16.59
N LEU A 41 11.46 -0.21 -17.70
CA LEU A 41 12.73 -0.67 -18.27
C LEU A 41 13.63 0.48 -18.74
N ARG A 42 13.07 1.68 -18.90
CA ARG A 42 13.81 2.87 -19.31
C ARG A 42 14.38 3.58 -18.09
N PRO A 43 15.71 3.78 -18.01
CA PRO A 43 16.34 4.37 -16.83
C PRO A 43 15.84 5.78 -16.54
N GLU A 44 15.54 6.57 -17.57
CA GLU A 44 15.07 7.96 -17.43
C GLU A 44 13.68 8.01 -16.77
N VAL A 45 12.84 7.02 -17.05
CA VAL A 45 11.50 6.91 -16.44
C VAL A 45 11.60 6.44 -14.99
N ALA A 46 12.54 5.55 -14.68
CA ALA A 46 12.80 5.11 -13.31
C ALA A 46 13.32 6.26 -12.43
N GLU A 47 14.23 7.09 -12.95
CA GLU A 47 14.73 8.28 -12.27
C GLU A 47 13.60 9.28 -11.98
N LEU A 48 12.73 9.55 -12.97
CA LEU A 48 11.57 10.42 -12.77
C LEU A 48 10.61 9.86 -11.71
N ALA A 49 10.34 8.56 -11.73
CA ALA A 49 9.47 7.92 -10.74
C ALA A 49 10.04 8.04 -9.32
N ASP A 50 11.34 7.81 -9.15
CA ASP A 50 12.01 7.91 -7.86
C ASP A 50 12.01 9.36 -7.34
N ALA A 51 12.25 10.36 -8.21
CA ALA A 51 12.18 11.77 -7.85
C ALA A 51 10.76 12.21 -7.42
N ILE A 52 9.71 11.70 -8.07
CA ILE A 52 8.32 11.97 -7.70
C ILE A 52 7.99 11.37 -6.33
N ASP A 53 8.47 10.15 -6.05
CA ASP A 53 8.24 9.50 -4.77
C ASP A 53 8.95 10.23 -3.63
N ASP A 54 10.18 10.68 -3.84
CA ASP A 54 10.93 11.52 -2.89
C ASP A 54 10.23 12.86 -2.64
N TYR A 55 9.69 13.49 -3.70
CA TYR A 55 8.90 14.70 -3.58
C TYR A 55 7.67 14.49 -2.69
N LYS A 56 6.91 13.42 -2.93
CA LYS A 56 5.71 13.09 -2.12
C LYS A 56 6.06 12.87 -0.65
N ILE A 57 7.14 12.15 -0.36
CA ILE A 57 7.57 11.86 1.02
C ILE A 57 8.00 13.15 1.73
N SER A 58 8.85 13.95 1.10
CA SER A 58 9.34 15.21 1.67
C SER A 58 8.22 16.22 1.95
N HIS A 59 7.20 16.28 1.07
CA HIS A 59 6.05 17.18 1.21
C HIS A 59 4.87 16.55 1.96
N ARG A 60 5.02 15.32 2.47
CA ARG A 60 3.97 14.54 3.15
C ARG A 60 2.66 14.48 2.37
N ARG A 61 2.77 14.35 1.04
CA ARG A 61 1.61 14.28 0.14
C ARG A 61 1.34 12.86 -0.33
N ARG A 62 0.05 12.55 -0.51
CA ARG A 62 -0.39 11.28 -1.10
C ARG A 62 -0.50 11.36 -2.63
N PHE A 63 -0.75 12.55 -3.17
CA PHE A 63 -0.89 12.82 -4.61
C PHE A 63 -0.08 14.07 -4.96
N ILE A 64 0.46 14.12 -6.18
CA ILE A 64 1.20 15.27 -6.72
C ILE A 64 0.31 16.04 -7.68
N THR A 65 0.37 17.37 -7.67
CA THR A 65 -0.32 18.21 -8.66
C THR A 65 0.49 18.30 -9.96
N PHE A 66 -0.11 18.82 -11.04
CA PHE A 66 0.62 19.00 -12.30
C PHE A 66 1.73 20.06 -12.21
N GLU A 67 1.55 21.09 -11.39
CA GLU A 67 2.58 22.11 -11.14
C GLU A 67 3.76 21.51 -10.39
N GLU A 68 3.49 20.75 -9.32
CA GLU A 68 4.52 20.05 -8.55
C GLU A 68 5.26 19.00 -9.41
N LEU A 69 4.53 18.30 -10.29
CA LEU A 69 5.15 17.37 -11.25
C LEU A 69 6.09 18.11 -12.21
N TYR A 70 5.69 19.29 -12.69
CA TYR A 70 6.52 20.11 -13.55
C TYR A 70 7.79 20.59 -12.82
N GLU A 71 7.69 20.98 -11.55
CA GLU A 71 8.86 21.33 -10.72
C GLU A 71 9.85 20.16 -10.59
N VAL A 72 9.35 18.94 -10.38
CA VAL A 72 10.18 17.73 -10.33
C VAL A 72 10.86 17.47 -11.69
N MET A 73 10.14 17.66 -12.80
CA MET A 73 10.76 17.51 -14.13
C MET A 73 11.85 18.56 -14.37
N MET A 74 11.64 19.81 -13.96
CA MET A 74 12.64 20.87 -14.07
C MET A 74 13.87 20.60 -13.20
N SER A 75 13.70 20.05 -11.99
CA SER A 75 14.83 19.75 -11.10
C SER A 75 15.75 18.64 -11.63
N LEU A 76 15.19 17.71 -12.42
CA LEU A 76 15.94 16.68 -13.15
C LEU A 76 16.61 17.21 -14.44
N GLY A 77 16.38 18.47 -14.80
CA GLY A 77 16.93 19.04 -16.03
C GLY A 77 16.22 18.53 -17.30
N TYR A 78 14.93 18.19 -17.21
CA TYR A 78 14.13 18.09 -18.42
C TYR A 78 13.79 19.50 -18.87
N HIS A 79 13.99 19.77 -20.15
CA HIS A 79 13.64 21.03 -20.79
C HIS A 79 12.99 20.71 -22.14
N ARG A 80 12.08 21.57 -22.60
CA ARG A 80 11.55 21.46 -23.97
C ARG A 80 12.53 22.07 -24.96
#